data_AF-A0A9Q1CX34-F1
#
_entry.id   AF-A0A9Q1CX34-F1
#
_cell.length_a   1.000
_cell.length_b   1.000
_cell.length_c   1.000
_cell.angle_alpha   90.00
_cell.angle_beta   90.00
_cell.angle_gamma   90.00
#
_symmetry.space_group_name_H-M   'P 1'
#
loop_
_entity.id
_entity.type
_entity.pdbx_description
1 polymer ?
#
loop_
_entity_poly.entity_id
_entity_poly.type
_entity_poly.pdbx_seq_one_letter_code
_entity_poly.pdbx_strand_id
1 'polypeptide(L)'
;MNLLSKLRIQLGADCLTKRIPRLGQVTEAVAVQMGHAKTLLPLLTLLGFFKDELPLNASNYALQQDRAFRGSRFMPYAANLLFVLYDCPEGLRLQAQLNEKPLYFPNIQHRAPLYHTVKQAYQQLLLGCSFKQECELPSHI
;
A
#
# COMPACT_ATOMS: atom_id res chain seq x y z
N MET A 1 7.34 -31.51 12.06
CA MET A 1 6.21 -30.59 12.36
C MET A 1 6.18 -29.51 11.29
N ASN A 2 5.30 -29.67 10.30
CA ASN A 2 5.15 -28.73 9.18
C ASN A 2 4.32 -27.52 9.62
N LEU A 3 4.96 -26.37 9.81
CA LEU A 3 4.28 -25.08 9.89
C LEU A 3 4.32 -24.39 8.52
N LEU A 4 3.55 -24.94 7.57
CA LEU A 4 3.03 -24.15 6.46
C LEU A 4 1.60 -23.77 6.84
N SER A 5 1.47 -22.78 7.73
CA SER A 5 0.19 -22.14 8.00
C SER A 5 -0.24 -21.42 6.73
N LYS A 6 -1.23 -22.02 6.04
CA LYS A 6 -1.94 -21.43 4.92
C LYS A 6 -2.41 -20.02 5.30
N LEU A 7 -1.81 -19.00 4.68
CA LEU A 7 -2.33 -17.64 4.68
C LEU A 7 -3.65 -17.65 3.90
N ARG A 8 -4.76 -17.86 4.58
CA ARG A 8 -6.10 -17.89 3.98
C ARG A 8 -6.58 -16.45 3.87
N ILE A 9 -6.20 -15.77 2.78
CA ILE A 9 -6.78 -14.49 2.42
C ILE A 9 -8.25 -14.75 2.05
N GLN A 10 -9.18 -14.51 2.98
CA GLN A 10 -10.62 -14.56 2.73
C GLN A 10 -11.01 -13.37 1.84
N LEU A 11 -10.83 -13.55 0.54
CA LEU A 11 -11.72 -13.01 -0.46
C LEU A 11 -12.82 -14.05 -0.68
N GLY A 12 -14.04 -13.59 -0.94
CA GLY A 12 -15.12 -14.48 -1.37
C GLY A 12 -14.62 -15.44 -2.45
N ALA A 13 -15.14 -16.66 -2.45
CA ALA A 13 -14.64 -17.81 -3.20
C ALA A 13 -14.61 -17.63 -4.75
N ASP A 14 -14.92 -16.44 -5.27
CA ASP A 14 -15.24 -16.17 -6.67
C ASP A 14 -14.10 -15.45 -7.44
N CYS A 15 -12.98 -15.12 -6.80
CA CYS A 15 -11.89 -14.31 -7.41
C CYS A 15 -10.53 -15.03 -7.52
N LEU A 16 -10.43 -16.32 -7.21
CA LEU A 16 -9.16 -17.07 -7.20
C LEU A 16 -8.96 -17.91 -8.46
N THR A 17 -8.82 -17.27 -9.62
CA THR A 17 -8.51 -17.97 -10.88
C THR A 17 -6.99 -18.06 -11.08
N LYS A 18 -6.46 -19.28 -11.31
CA LYS A 18 -5.01 -19.57 -11.49
C LYS A 18 -4.40 -19.04 -12.81
N ARG A 19 -5.22 -18.49 -13.70
CA ARG A 19 -4.79 -17.72 -14.88
C ARG A 19 -5.51 -16.38 -14.79
N ILE A 20 -4.78 -15.29 -15.03
CA ILE A 20 -5.35 -13.96 -15.17
C ILE A 20 -5.55 -13.71 -16.68
N PRO A 21 -6.65 -14.17 -17.31
CA PRO A 21 -6.89 -13.97 -18.74
C PRO A 21 -6.77 -12.51 -19.19
N ARG A 22 -7.02 -11.54 -18.30
CA ARG A 22 -6.92 -10.11 -18.63
C ARG A 22 -5.50 -9.52 -18.65
N LEU A 23 -4.50 -10.17 -18.04
CA LEU A 23 -3.13 -9.64 -17.99
C LEU A 23 -2.23 -10.14 -19.13
N GLY A 24 -2.73 -10.99 -20.03
CA GLY A 24 -1.88 -11.65 -21.02
C GLY A 24 -0.84 -12.57 -20.36
N GLN A 25 0.30 -12.80 -21.02
CA GLN A 25 1.37 -13.64 -20.50
C GLN A 25 2.16 -12.86 -19.43
N VAL A 26 1.91 -13.15 -18.16
CA VAL A 26 2.66 -12.56 -17.04
C VAL A 26 3.97 -13.35 -16.88
N THR A 27 5.11 -12.69 -17.06
CA THR A 27 6.44 -13.31 -16.88
C THR A 27 6.83 -13.44 -15.41
N GLU A 28 6.36 -12.52 -14.56
CA GLU A 28 6.64 -12.50 -13.12
C GLU A 28 5.34 -12.40 -12.31
N ALA A 29 4.94 -13.50 -11.66
CA ALA A 29 3.72 -13.53 -10.86
C ALA A 29 3.87 -12.82 -9.50
N VAL A 30 5.11 -12.66 -9.02
CA VAL A 30 5.42 -12.08 -7.71
C VAL A 30 6.68 -11.24 -7.81
N ALA A 31 6.62 -10.01 -7.30
CA ALA A 31 7.78 -9.15 -7.10
C ALA A 31 7.95 -8.88 -5.61
N VAL A 32 9.16 -9.10 -5.07
CA VAL A 32 9.48 -8.89 -3.66
C VAL A 32 10.61 -7.87 -3.55
N GLN A 33 10.40 -6.84 -2.74
CA GLN A 33 11.40 -5.81 -2.47
C GLN A 33 11.65 -5.73 -0.96
N MET A 34 12.92 -5.60 -0.58
CA MET A 34 13.33 -5.39 0.81
C MET A 34 13.91 -3.99 0.93
N GLY A 35 13.51 -3.29 1.98
CA GLY A 35 13.92 -1.91 2.21
C GLY A 35 14.01 -1.61 3.70
N HIS A 36 14.39 -0.38 4.00
CA HIS A 36 14.46 0.10 5.37
C HIS A 36 13.09 0.63 5.79
N ALA A 37 12.87 0.76 7.11
CA ALA A 37 11.69 1.45 7.63
C ALA A 37 11.58 2.88 7.05
N LYS A 38 12.71 3.54 6.82
CA LYS A 38 12.79 4.87 6.20
C LYS A 38 12.38 4.89 4.72
N THR A 39 12.22 3.76 4.06
CA THR A 39 11.70 3.64 2.68
C THR A 39 10.22 3.33 2.67
N LEU A 40 9.77 2.41 3.53
CA LEU A 40 8.35 2.04 3.62
C LEU A 40 7.50 3.16 4.23
N LEU A 41 8.04 3.90 5.21
CA LEU A 41 7.34 5.03 5.81
C LEU A 41 6.93 6.11 4.80
N PRO A 42 7.86 6.70 3.99
CA PRO A 42 7.48 7.70 3.01
C PRO A 42 6.52 7.16 1.94
N LEU A 43 6.65 5.88 1.55
CA LEU A 43 5.70 5.25 0.62
C LEU A 43 4.28 5.23 1.21
N LEU A 44 4.12 4.77 2.46
CA LEU A 44 2.81 4.74 3.12
C LEU A 44 2.20 6.15 3.26
N THR A 45 3.01 7.14 3.63
CA THR A 45 2.54 8.53 3.74
C THR A 45 2.20 9.13 2.38
N LEU A 46 2.97 8.83 1.33
CA LEU A 46 2.73 9.28 -0.03
C LEU A 46 1.40 8.74 -0.57
N LEU A 47 1.08 7.48 -0.25
CA LEU A 47 -0.20 6.85 -0.55
C LEU A 47 -1.36 7.37 0.33
N GLY A 48 -1.09 8.28 1.26
CA GLY A 48 -2.07 8.92 2.13
C GLY A 48 -2.49 8.09 3.34
N PHE A 49 -1.81 6.98 3.64
CA PHE A 49 -2.11 6.17 4.81
C PHE A 49 -1.65 6.88 6.10
N PHE A 50 -2.37 6.62 7.19
CA PHE A 50 -2.08 7.16 8.53
C PHE A 50 -1.99 8.69 8.58
N LYS A 51 -2.67 9.39 7.67
CA LYS A 51 -2.74 10.85 7.68
C LYS A 51 -3.71 11.30 8.77
N ASP A 52 -3.20 12.08 9.72
CA ASP A 52 -4.00 12.75 10.74
C ASP A 52 -4.75 13.96 10.17
N GLU A 53 -5.91 14.28 10.76
CA GLU A 53 -6.69 15.47 10.39
C GLU A 53 -5.93 16.76 10.72
N LEU A 54 -5.31 16.78 11.91
CA LEU A 54 -4.49 17.87 12.39
C LEU A 54 -3.01 17.54 12.18
N PRO A 55 -2.20 18.44 11.60
CA PRO A 55 -0.76 18.23 11.45
C PRO A 55 -0.09 17.97 12.80
N LEU A 56 0.81 16.98 12.83
CA LEU A 56 1.63 16.72 14.00
C LEU A 56 2.65 17.84 14.18
N ASN A 57 2.64 18.50 15.32
CA ASN A 57 3.62 19.52 15.67
C ASN A 57 4.11 19.32 17.11
N ALA A 58 5.21 19.99 17.47
CA ALA A 58 5.82 19.82 18.79
C ALA A 58 4.92 20.31 19.95
N SER A 59 3.96 21.19 19.69
CA SER A 59 3.13 21.83 20.72
C SER A 59 1.78 21.14 20.95
N ASN A 60 1.31 20.29 20.03
CA ASN A 60 -0.02 19.68 20.09
C ASN A 60 -0.03 18.22 20.57
N TYR A 61 1.06 17.72 21.14
CA TYR A 61 1.16 16.33 21.61
C TYR A 61 0.00 15.92 22.53
N ALA A 62 -0.39 16.78 23.46
CA ALA A 62 -1.47 16.52 24.41
C ALA A 62 -2.84 16.30 23.72
N LEU A 63 -3.06 16.93 22.56
CA LEU A 63 -4.30 16.79 21.76
C LEU A 63 -4.22 15.62 20.77
N GLN A 64 -3.06 14.98 20.62
CA GLN A 64 -2.76 13.96 19.60
C GLN A 64 -2.60 12.56 20.22
N GLN A 65 -3.35 12.30 21.29
CA GLN A 65 -3.34 11.02 22.01
C GLN A 65 -3.96 9.87 21.23
N ASP A 66 -4.71 10.13 20.16
CA ASP A 66 -5.30 9.12 19.28
C ASP A 66 -4.89 9.25 17.81
N ARG A 67 -3.77 9.94 17.55
CA ARG A 67 -3.24 10.13 16.20
C ARG A 67 -3.05 8.80 15.45
N ALA A 68 -3.41 8.78 14.18
CA ALA A 68 -3.20 7.69 13.25
C ALA A 68 -1.70 7.48 12.95
N PHE A 69 -0.91 8.56 12.84
CA PHE A 69 0.53 8.47 12.59
C PHE A 69 1.30 8.07 13.86
N ARG A 70 1.23 6.77 14.18
CA ARG A 70 1.98 6.10 15.25
C ARG A 70 2.85 4.99 14.68
N GLY A 71 4.08 5.34 14.32
CA GLY A 71 5.04 4.40 13.70
C GLY A 71 5.23 3.11 14.49
N SER A 72 5.19 3.14 15.83
CA SER A 72 5.27 1.93 16.66
C SER A 72 4.17 0.89 16.42
N ARG A 73 3.03 1.29 15.83
CA ARG A 73 1.91 0.38 15.52
C ARG A 73 1.96 -0.18 14.10
N PHE A 74 2.31 0.64 13.11
CA PHE A 74 2.23 0.26 11.70
C PHE A 74 3.60 -0.05 11.07
N MET A 75 4.70 0.33 11.73
CA MET A 75 6.08 0.06 11.33
C MET A 75 6.86 -0.72 12.41
N PRO A 76 6.41 -1.91 12.83
CA PRO A 76 7.24 -2.79 13.66
C PRO A 76 8.49 -3.27 12.90
N TYR A 77 9.41 -3.93 13.61
CA TYR A 77 10.46 -4.70 12.93
C TYR A 77 9.84 -5.74 11.99
N ALA A 78 10.46 -5.91 10.81
CA ALA A 78 9.95 -6.75 9.73
C ALA A 78 8.53 -6.35 9.23
N ALA A 79 8.18 -5.06 9.33
CA ALA A 79 6.97 -4.56 8.70
C ALA A 79 6.94 -4.87 7.20
N ASN A 80 5.79 -5.31 6.71
CA ASN A 80 5.60 -5.70 5.32
C ASN A 80 4.33 -5.10 4.73
N LEU A 81 4.43 -4.67 3.47
CA LEU A 81 3.32 -4.17 2.67
C LEU A 81 3.18 -5.08 1.45
N LEU A 82 1.99 -5.65 1.28
CA LEU A 82 1.66 -6.55 0.18
C LEU A 82 0.52 -5.95 -0.65
N PHE A 83 0.71 -5.96 -1.96
CA PHE A 83 -0.36 -5.73 -2.92
C PHE A 83 -0.68 -7.04 -3.64
N VAL A 84 -1.94 -7.43 -3.63
CA VAL A 84 -2.41 -8.63 -4.34
C VAL A 84 -3.40 -8.22 -5.42
N LEU A 85 -3.12 -8.65 -6.65
CA LEU A 85 -3.98 -8.43 -7.80
C LEU A 85 -4.80 -9.69 -8.06
N TYR A 86 -6.12 -9.56 -8.07
CA TYR A 86 -7.07 -10.63 -8.34
C TYR A 86 -7.72 -10.42 -9.70
N ASP A 87 -8.00 -11.50 -10.41
CA ASP A 87 -8.85 -11.48 -11.60
C ASP A 87 -10.25 -11.95 -11.23
N CYS A 88 -11.18 -11.00 -11.16
CA CYS A 88 -12.59 -11.25 -10.88
C CYS A 88 -13.42 -11.05 -12.16
N PRO A 89 -14.66 -11.59 -12.22
CA PRO A 89 -15.55 -11.40 -13.37
C PRO A 89 -15.81 -9.93 -13.73
N GLU A 90 -15.82 -9.02 -12.75
CA GLU A 90 -16.02 -7.58 -12.98
C GLU A 90 -14.75 -6.84 -13.42
N GLY A 91 -13.58 -7.50 -13.35
CA GLY A 91 -12.29 -6.92 -13.67
C GLY A 91 -11.22 -7.20 -12.63
N LEU A 92 -10.04 -6.64 -12.87
CA LEU A 92 -8.92 -6.74 -11.95
C LEU A 92 -9.23 -5.98 -10.66
N ARG A 93 -8.96 -6.61 -9.52
CA ARG A 93 -9.14 -6.02 -8.19
C ARG A 93 -7.82 -6.00 -7.44
N LEU A 94 -7.54 -4.91 -6.74
CA LEU A 94 -6.31 -4.71 -6.00
C LEU A 94 -6.60 -4.68 -4.49
N GLN A 95 -5.98 -5.57 -3.73
CA GLN A 95 -6.01 -5.55 -2.27
C GLN A 95 -4.65 -5.14 -1.73
N ALA A 96 -4.64 -4.23 -0.76
CA ALA A 96 -3.46 -3.94 0.04
C ALA A 96 -3.54 -4.65 1.40
N GLN A 97 -2.39 -5.09 1.92
CA GLN A 97 -2.25 -5.59 3.28
C GLN A 97 -0.99 -5.00 3.90
N LEU A 98 -1.08 -4.58 5.16
CA LEU A 98 0.06 -4.12 5.94
C LEU A 98 0.16 -4.97 7.19
N ASN A 99 1.31 -5.60 7.39
CA ASN A 99 1.56 -6.53 8.50
C ASN A 99 0.43 -7.57 8.59
N GLU A 100 0.21 -8.27 7.47
CA GLU A 100 -0.78 -9.36 7.32
C GLU A 100 -2.25 -8.95 7.60
N LYS A 101 -2.52 -7.64 7.74
CA LYS A 101 -3.87 -7.12 7.97
C LYS A 101 -4.36 -6.36 6.73
N PRO A 102 -5.64 -6.52 6.34
CA PRO A 102 -6.22 -5.75 5.24
C PRO A 102 -6.05 -4.25 5.47
N LEU A 103 -5.57 -3.57 4.44
CA LEU A 103 -5.40 -2.12 4.41
C LEU A 103 -6.35 -1.52 3.36
N TYR A 104 -7.18 -0.58 3.79
CA TYR A 104 -8.13 0.10 2.91
C TYR A 104 -7.48 1.36 2.33
N PHE A 105 -7.50 1.50 1.01
CA PHE A 105 -7.01 2.70 0.35
C PHE A 105 -7.79 3.94 0.85
N PRO A 106 -7.12 5.08 1.12
CA PRO A 106 -7.79 6.29 1.57
C PRO A 106 -8.89 6.69 0.61
N ASN A 107 -10.04 7.11 1.15
CA ASN A 107 -11.22 7.52 0.39
C ASN A 107 -11.86 6.42 -0.48
N ILE A 108 -11.50 5.14 -0.30
CA ILE A 108 -12.09 4.00 -1.00
C ILE A 108 -12.59 2.97 0.02
N GLN A 109 -13.91 2.89 0.21
CA GLN A 109 -14.54 1.99 1.19
C GLN A 109 -14.75 0.58 0.61
N HIS A 110 -13.68 -0.06 0.13
CA HIS A 110 -13.74 -1.43 -0.36
C HIS A 110 -12.43 -2.17 -0.06
N ARG A 111 -12.50 -3.44 0.35
CA ARG A 111 -11.31 -4.23 0.75
C ARG A 111 -10.38 -4.54 -0.43
N ALA A 112 -10.96 -4.80 -1.61
CA ALA A 112 -10.25 -5.07 -2.85
C ALA A 112 -10.93 -4.32 -4.03
N PRO A 113 -10.81 -2.99 -4.13
CA PRO A 113 -11.43 -2.19 -5.18
C PRO A 113 -10.94 -2.58 -6.58
N LEU A 114 -11.64 -2.13 -7.62
CA LEU A 114 -11.17 -2.30 -9.00
C LEU A 114 -9.82 -1.60 -9.18
N TYR A 115 -8.88 -2.28 -9.84
CA TYR A 115 -7.52 -1.81 -10.06
C TYR A 115 -7.49 -0.44 -10.75
N HIS A 116 -8.38 -0.22 -11.73
CA HIS A 116 -8.47 1.06 -12.42
C HIS A 116 -8.89 2.20 -11.48
N THR A 117 -9.78 1.94 -10.52
CA THR A 117 -10.24 2.93 -9.54
C THR A 117 -9.08 3.39 -8.65
N VAL A 118 -8.25 2.44 -8.19
CA VAL A 118 -7.06 2.77 -7.40
C VAL A 118 -6.04 3.53 -8.24
N LYS A 119 -5.80 3.09 -9.48
CA LYS A 119 -4.87 3.77 -10.40
C LYS A 119 -5.30 5.22 -10.67
N GLN A 120 -6.60 5.46 -10.82
CA GLN A 120 -7.16 6.79 -11.00
C GLN A 120 -7.02 7.64 -9.74
N ALA A 121 -7.30 7.08 -8.56
CA ALA A 121 -7.15 7.78 -7.28
C ALA A 121 -5.71 8.28 -7.05
N TYR A 122 -4.70 7.54 -7.54
CA TYR A 122 -3.29 7.92 -7.44
C TYR A 122 -2.70 8.49 -8.74
N GLN A 123 -3.52 8.86 -9.71
CA GLN A 123 -3.05 9.29 -11.03
C GLN A 123 -2.08 10.48 -10.95
N GLN A 124 -2.33 11.43 -10.06
CA GLN A 124 -1.45 12.58 -9.85
C GLN A 124 -0.07 12.16 -9.33
N LEU A 125 0.01 11.20 -8.43
CA LEU A 125 1.29 10.67 -7.93
C LEU A 125 2.05 9.91 -9.03
N LEU A 126 1.32 9.16 -9.85
CA LEU A 126 1.90 8.32 -10.90
C LEU A 126 2.40 9.12 -12.11
N LEU A 127 1.76 10.25 -12.42
CA LEU A 127 2.07 11.06 -13.61
C LEU A 127 2.76 12.39 -13.30
N GLY A 128 2.59 12.91 -12.08
CA GLY A 128 2.93 14.29 -11.75
C GLY A 128 4.23 14.49 -10.97
N CYS A 129 4.92 13.42 -10.55
CA CYS A 129 6.13 13.53 -9.75
C CYS A 129 7.39 13.21 -10.57
N SER A 130 8.24 14.21 -10.82
CA SER A 130 9.57 14.02 -11.39
C SER A 130 10.59 13.91 -10.28
N PHE A 131 10.97 12.69 -9.91
CA PHE A 131 11.96 12.45 -8.85
C PHE A 131 13.25 13.25 -9.06
N LYS A 132 13.70 13.38 -10.32
CA LYS A 132 14.90 14.13 -10.64
C LYS A 132 14.77 15.60 -10.26
N GLN A 133 13.64 16.24 -10.55
CA GLN A 133 13.43 17.66 -10.25
C GLN A 133 13.30 17.90 -8.73
N GLU A 134 12.57 17.03 -8.04
CA GLU A 134 12.32 17.20 -6.60
C GLU A 134 13.56 16.93 -5.74
N CYS A 135 14.47 16.06 -6.21
CA CYS A 135 15.65 15.63 -5.48
C CYS A 135 16.96 16.17 -6.04
N GLU A 136 16.92 17.07 -7.03
CA GLU A 136 18.13 17.72 -7.56
C GLU A 136 18.75 18.59 -6.47
N LEU A 137 19.97 18.21 -6.06
CA LEU A 137 20.74 19.01 -5.11
C LEU A 137 21.38 20.19 -5.86
N PRO A 138 21.44 21.39 -5.24
CA PRO A 138 22.15 22.52 -5.84
C PRO A 138 23.61 22.14 -6.15
N SER A 139 24.08 22.48 -7.34
CA SER A 139 25.44 22.16 -7.80
C SER A 139 26.54 22.99 -7.12
N HIS A 140 26.19 23.91 -6.21
CA HIS A 140 27.12 24.74 -5.47
C HIS A 140 26.71 24.81 -3.98
N ILE A 141 27.55 24.25 -3.12
CA ILE A 141 27.64 24.51 -1.68
C ILE A 141 29.01 25.13 -1.44
#